data_AF-A0A6G0I612-F1
#
_entry.id   AF-A0A6G0I612-F1
#
_cell.length_a   1.000
_cell.length_b   1.000
_cell.length_c   1.000
_cell.angle_alpha   90.00
_cell.angle_beta   90.00
_cell.angle_gamma   90.00
#
_symmetry.space_group_name_H-M   'P 1'
#
loop_
_entity.id
_entity.type
_entity.pdbx_description
1 polymer ?
#
loop_
_entity_poly.entity_id
_entity_poly.type
_entity_poly.pdbx_seq_one_letter_code
_entity_poly.pdbx_strand_id
1 'polypeptide(L)'
;MMIRLNNCIPGPVYPLSTERTVSQSCIGAGHEGWKAARGVVVVVVVVRKMMWLMDHVFKYTNFGLVSLIHGDFFIRQGKAHRDKQLIYLKDHLDKYYHSRDRKWIVLFPEGGFLRKRRETSQLFAKKHSLPHLTHVTLPRLGATHVILKTLSAQQENGSVGSDTGTPNQTGNKRKGLQWVIDVTIAYPKARPMDIQTWIFGYRPPTVTHVHYRMYPIKEVPMEAEALTDWLYQRFVEKEELLAHFYDTGSFPLEDGQKAAVSRQMTLDPVRLCVIQSLAFASGFVWYSVLQYLYCCLF
;
A
#
# COMPACT_ATOMS: atom_id res chain seq x y z
N MET A 1 -12.70 -7.57 -15.04
CA MET A 1 -11.60 -6.57 -14.97
C MET A 1 -10.34 -7.22 -15.52
N MET A 2 -9.42 -6.48 -16.13
CA MET A 2 -8.15 -7.02 -16.60
C MET A 2 -7.01 -6.14 -16.09
N ILE A 3 -6.01 -6.74 -15.46
CA ILE A 3 -4.82 -6.02 -14.97
C ILE A 3 -3.68 -6.27 -15.96
N ARG A 4 -3.02 -5.22 -16.43
CA ARG A 4 -1.76 -5.32 -17.17
C ARG A 4 -0.61 -4.94 -16.25
N LEU A 5 0.32 -5.88 -16.06
CA LEU A 5 1.55 -5.71 -15.30
C LEU A 5 2.71 -5.50 -16.27
N ASN A 6 3.46 -4.41 -16.09
CA ASN A 6 4.75 -4.21 -16.73
C ASN A 6 5.84 -4.35 -15.65
N ASN A 7 6.74 -5.30 -15.82
CA ASN A 7 7.93 -5.45 -14.98
C ASN A 7 9.04 -4.57 -15.53
N CYS A 8 9.65 -3.76 -14.68
CA CYS A 8 10.99 -3.23 -14.92
C CYS A 8 11.98 -4.03 -14.07
N ILE A 9 13.11 -4.41 -14.66
CA ILE A 9 14.30 -5.13 -14.14
C ILE A 9 14.52 -6.53 -14.79
N PRO A 10 15.64 -6.72 -15.52
CA PRO A 10 16.24 -8.02 -15.80
C PRO A 10 17.11 -8.43 -14.60
N GLY A 11 16.53 -9.19 -13.68
CA GLY A 11 17.22 -9.77 -12.53
C GLY A 11 16.55 -11.09 -12.16
N PRO A 12 17.24 -12.00 -11.45
CA PRO A 12 16.67 -13.29 -11.12
C PRO A 12 15.32 -13.11 -10.44
N VAL A 13 14.31 -13.83 -10.92
CA VAL A 13 12.95 -13.84 -10.36
C VAL A 13 13.05 -14.41 -8.95
N TYR A 14 13.29 -13.55 -7.97
CA TYR A 14 13.27 -13.96 -6.57
C TYR A 14 11.83 -14.36 -6.23
N PRO A 15 11.60 -15.53 -5.61
CA PRO A 15 10.27 -15.93 -5.20
C PRO A 15 9.76 -14.96 -4.11
N LEU A 16 8.86 -14.06 -4.51
CA LEU A 16 8.14 -13.07 -3.68
C LEU A 16 7.40 -13.69 -2.46
N SER A 17 7.36 -15.02 -2.32
CA SER A 17 6.67 -15.74 -1.24
C SER A 17 7.37 -15.66 0.13
N THR A 18 8.67 -15.35 0.16
CA THR A 18 9.49 -15.60 1.35
C THR A 18 9.91 -14.34 2.10
N GLU A 19 9.98 -13.18 1.46
CA GLU A 19 10.66 -11.98 1.97
C GLU A 19 9.71 -10.91 2.54
N ARG A 20 10.26 -10.00 3.35
CA ARG A 20 9.53 -8.88 3.97
C ARG A 20 9.77 -7.61 3.16
N THR A 21 8.69 -6.92 2.81
CA THR A 21 8.68 -5.91 1.75
C THR A 21 7.74 -4.75 2.08
N VAL A 22 8.18 -3.52 1.85
CA VAL A 22 7.31 -2.34 1.88
C VAL A 22 6.89 -2.09 0.45
N SER A 23 5.58 -2.03 0.21
CA SER A 23 5.05 -1.51 -1.05
C SER A 23 4.72 -0.04 -0.83
N GLN A 24 5.44 0.82 -1.54
CA GLN A 24 5.12 2.21 -1.72
C GLN A 24 4.31 2.35 -3.01
N SER A 25 2.99 2.55 -2.89
CA SER A 25 2.11 2.64 -4.05
C SER A 25 1.70 4.09 -4.31
N CYS A 26 1.75 4.49 -5.57
CA CYS A 26 1.24 5.73 -6.12
C CYS A 26 0.15 5.43 -7.14
N ILE A 27 -0.91 6.24 -7.11
CA ILE A 27 -2.06 6.08 -7.99
C ILE A 27 -2.21 7.35 -8.81
N GLY A 28 -1.95 7.25 -10.11
CA GLY A 28 -2.12 8.35 -11.04
C GLY A 28 -3.60 8.68 -11.28
N ALA A 29 -3.89 9.97 -11.12
CA ALA A 29 -5.09 10.72 -11.54
C ALA A 29 -6.47 10.04 -11.59
N GLY A 30 -7.38 10.57 -10.77
CA GLY A 30 -8.82 10.59 -11.06
C GLY A 30 -9.75 10.74 -9.86
N HIS A 31 -11.01 11.10 -10.15
CA HIS A 31 -12.02 11.68 -9.23
C HIS A 31 -12.23 10.93 -7.89
N GLU A 32 -11.90 9.64 -7.81
CA GLU A 32 -12.16 8.73 -6.68
C GLU A 32 -11.00 7.74 -6.39
N GLY A 33 -9.74 8.09 -6.73
CA GLY A 33 -8.54 7.23 -6.87
C GLY A 33 -8.14 6.21 -5.80
N TRP A 34 -8.75 6.19 -4.62
CA TRP A 34 -8.29 5.35 -3.51
C TRP A 34 -9.04 4.03 -3.36
N LYS A 35 -10.16 3.85 -4.05
CA LYS A 35 -11.06 2.70 -3.81
C LYS A 35 -10.66 1.44 -4.60
N ALA A 36 -9.79 1.58 -5.61
CA ALA A 36 -9.41 0.50 -6.52
C ALA A 36 -8.16 -0.32 -6.09
N ALA A 37 -7.40 0.11 -5.08
CA ALA A 37 -6.33 -0.72 -4.49
C ALA A 37 -6.86 -2.00 -3.81
N ARG A 38 -8.19 -2.13 -3.68
CA ARG A 38 -8.89 -3.35 -3.30
C ARG A 38 -8.82 -4.48 -4.34
N GLY A 39 -8.44 -4.16 -5.58
CA GLY A 39 -8.66 -5.04 -6.73
C GLY A 39 -7.47 -5.81 -7.26
N VAL A 40 -6.23 -5.61 -6.77
CA VAL A 40 -5.13 -6.52 -7.13
C VAL A 40 -5.27 -7.73 -6.21
N VAL A 41 -5.84 -8.81 -6.74
CA VAL A 41 -6.00 -10.10 -6.06
C VAL A 41 -4.67 -10.50 -5.40
N VAL A 42 -4.59 -10.27 -4.10
CA VAL A 42 -3.56 -10.87 -3.26
C VAL A 42 -4.26 -11.95 -2.46
N VAL A 43 -3.83 -13.19 -2.69
CA VAL A 43 -4.32 -14.42 -2.06
C VAL A 43 -4.56 -14.16 -0.56
N VAL A 44 -5.66 -14.68 0.03
CA VAL A 44 -6.04 -14.49 1.44
C VAL A 44 -4.88 -14.70 2.43
N VAL A 45 -3.90 -15.53 2.06
CA VAL A 45 -2.65 -15.77 2.79
C VAL A 45 -1.73 -14.54 2.84
N VAL A 46 -1.67 -13.75 1.76
CA VAL A 46 -0.88 -12.52 1.69
C VAL A 46 -1.56 -11.41 2.47
N VAL A 47 -2.88 -11.29 2.40
CA VAL A 47 -3.64 -10.29 3.19
C VAL A 47 -3.33 -10.43 4.68
N ARG A 48 -3.33 -11.66 5.22
CA ARG A 48 -2.97 -11.96 6.61
C ARG A 48 -1.57 -11.48 7.03
N LYS A 49 -0.63 -11.37 6.08
CA LYS A 49 0.74 -10.91 6.33
C LYS A 49 0.96 -9.45 5.93
N MET A 50 -0.08 -8.77 5.47
CA MET A 50 -0.05 -7.34 5.14
C MET A 50 -0.39 -6.50 6.37
N MET A 51 0.12 -5.27 6.41
CA MET A 51 -0.29 -4.23 7.32
C MET A 51 -0.53 -2.97 6.50
N TRP A 52 -1.68 -2.36 6.68
CA TRP A 52 -2.04 -1.15 5.96
C TRP A 52 -1.85 0.09 6.82
N LEU A 53 -1.33 1.16 6.20
CA LEU A 53 -1.37 2.50 6.77
C LEU A 53 -2.47 3.30 6.07
N MET A 54 -3.51 3.65 6.82
CA MET A 54 -4.74 4.23 6.28
C MET A 54 -5.13 5.51 6.98
N ASP A 55 -5.98 6.29 6.32
CA ASP A 55 -6.61 7.45 6.95
C ASP A 55 -7.61 7.01 8.03
N HIS A 56 -7.64 7.72 9.15
CA HIS A 56 -8.59 7.51 10.24
C HIS A 56 -10.06 7.49 9.79
N VAL A 57 -10.43 8.19 8.71
CA VAL A 57 -11.80 8.14 8.16
C VAL A 57 -12.23 6.71 7.81
N PHE A 58 -11.30 5.85 7.37
CA PHE A 58 -11.62 4.47 7.00
C PHE A 58 -12.05 3.61 8.20
N LYS A 59 -11.70 4.00 9.43
CA LYS A 59 -12.09 3.31 10.67
C LYS A 59 -13.60 3.13 10.80
N TYR A 60 -14.39 4.08 10.27
CA TYR A 60 -15.85 4.09 10.37
C TYR A 60 -16.55 3.33 9.23
N THR A 61 -15.80 2.70 8.35
CA THR A 61 -16.36 1.87 7.29
C THR A 61 -16.36 0.41 7.73
N ASN A 62 -17.17 -0.45 7.07
CA ASN A 62 -17.12 -1.91 7.29
C ASN A 62 -15.69 -2.46 7.17
N PHE A 63 -14.90 -1.86 6.29
CA PHE A 63 -13.50 -2.18 6.11
C PHE A 63 -12.63 -1.74 7.29
N GLY A 64 -12.94 -0.62 7.93
CA GLY A 64 -12.28 -0.17 9.15
C GLY A 64 -12.41 -1.16 10.31
N LEU A 65 -13.58 -1.78 10.49
CA LEU A 65 -13.78 -2.82 11.50
C LEU A 65 -12.89 -4.05 11.23
N VAL A 66 -12.88 -4.51 9.97
CA VAL A 66 -12.01 -5.62 9.55
C VAL A 66 -10.55 -5.26 9.75
N SER A 67 -10.13 -4.05 9.38
CA SER A 67 -8.76 -3.55 9.54
C SER A 67 -8.35 -3.40 11.00
N LEU A 68 -9.27 -3.04 11.91
CA LEU A 68 -8.99 -3.02 13.35
C LEU A 68 -8.72 -4.43 13.90
N ILE A 69 -9.54 -5.40 13.52
CA ILE A 69 -9.34 -6.82 13.89
C ILE A 69 -8.05 -7.35 13.26
N HIS A 70 -7.75 -6.90 12.05
CA HIS A 70 -6.53 -7.23 11.34
C HIS A 70 -5.29 -6.62 12.00
N GLY A 71 -5.39 -5.52 12.73
CA GLY A 71 -4.25 -4.81 13.31
C GLY A 71 -3.54 -3.90 12.30
N ASP A 72 -4.31 -3.22 11.45
CA ASP A 72 -3.82 -2.17 10.55
C ASP A 72 -3.68 -0.82 11.29
N PHE A 73 -2.84 0.09 10.78
CA PHE A 73 -2.54 1.37 11.42
C PHE A 73 -3.36 2.56 10.88
N PHE A 74 -4.13 3.13 11.80
CA PHE A 74 -4.90 4.37 11.79
C PHE A 74 -4.11 5.69 11.77
N ILE A 75 -3.80 6.33 10.64
CA ILE A 75 -3.21 7.68 10.62
C ILE A 75 -4.30 8.76 10.65
N ARG A 76 -4.26 9.61 11.68
CA ARG A 76 -5.10 10.81 11.74
C ARG A 76 -4.42 11.98 11.01
N GLN A 77 -5.10 12.58 10.04
CA GLN A 77 -4.61 13.77 9.36
C GLN A 77 -4.68 15.02 10.25
N GLY A 78 -3.69 15.91 10.12
CA GLY A 78 -3.65 17.20 10.81
C GLY A 78 -2.23 17.59 11.22
N LYS A 79 -1.92 18.89 11.28
CA LYS A 79 -0.60 19.36 11.74
C LYS A 79 -0.40 19.06 13.23
N ALA A 80 -1.42 19.30 14.05
CA ALA A 80 -1.35 19.17 15.52
C ALA A 80 -1.10 17.75 16.05
N HIS A 81 -1.46 16.72 15.28
CA HIS A 81 -1.29 15.33 15.70
C HIS A 81 -0.14 14.61 15.00
N ARG A 82 0.53 15.25 14.03
CA ARG A 82 1.49 14.59 13.14
C ARG A 82 2.59 13.88 13.92
N ASP A 83 3.24 14.57 14.84
CA ASP A 83 4.40 14.02 15.55
C ASP A 83 3.99 12.90 16.52
N LYS A 84 2.83 13.07 17.20
CA LYS A 84 2.25 12.02 18.04
C LYS A 84 1.90 10.75 17.24
N GLN A 85 1.38 10.91 16.02
CA GLN A 85 1.04 9.78 15.15
C GLN A 85 2.29 9.03 14.67
N LEU A 86 3.41 9.71 14.47
CA LEU A 86 4.69 9.06 14.13
C LEU A 86 5.23 8.23 15.30
N ILE A 87 5.09 8.71 16.54
CA ILE A 87 5.44 7.93 17.74
C ILE A 87 4.54 6.70 17.84
N TYR A 88 3.23 6.86 17.70
CA TYR A 88 2.30 5.72 17.72
C TYR A 88 2.55 4.73 16.59
N LEU A 89 2.99 5.20 15.42
CA LEU A 89 3.36 4.32 14.32
C LEU A 89 4.56 3.44 14.70
N LYS A 90 5.60 4.03 15.31
CA LYS A 90 6.76 3.29 15.80
C LYS A 90 6.34 2.22 16.81
N ASP A 91 5.58 2.60 17.84
CA ASP A 91 5.13 1.68 18.89
C ASP A 91 4.26 0.55 18.29
N HIS A 92 3.43 0.88 17.31
CA HIS A 92 2.59 -0.11 16.62
C HIS A 92 3.42 -1.09 15.77
N LEU A 93 4.46 -0.61 15.08
CA LEU A 93 5.39 -1.47 14.35
C LEU A 93 6.07 -2.45 15.32
N ASP A 94 6.60 -1.96 16.43
CA ASP A 94 7.28 -2.82 17.41
C ASP A 94 6.32 -3.87 18.02
N LYS A 95 5.07 -3.50 18.28
CA LYS A 95 4.07 -4.40 18.88
C LYS A 95 3.47 -5.39 17.89
N TYR A 96 3.04 -4.96 16.70
CA TYR A 96 2.21 -5.77 15.80
C TYR A 96 2.94 -6.33 14.59
N TYR A 97 4.03 -5.70 14.12
CA TYR A 97 4.71 -6.15 12.92
C TYR A 97 5.34 -7.53 13.11
N HIS A 98 6.12 -7.70 14.19
CA HIS A 98 6.79 -8.98 14.47
C HIS A 98 5.88 -10.00 15.14
N SER A 99 5.02 -9.58 16.07
CA SER A 99 4.13 -10.51 16.80
C SER A 99 3.13 -11.23 15.88
N ARG A 100 2.77 -10.60 14.75
CA ARG A 100 1.85 -11.16 13.76
C ARG A 100 2.56 -11.70 12.50
N ASP A 101 3.89 -11.80 12.51
CA ASP A 101 4.71 -12.18 11.34
C ASP A 101 4.30 -11.44 10.06
N ARG A 102 4.17 -10.11 10.16
CA ARG A 102 3.86 -9.26 9.02
C ARG A 102 5.05 -9.28 8.06
N LYS A 103 4.75 -9.46 6.78
CA LYS A 103 5.72 -9.42 5.69
C LYS A 103 5.57 -8.18 4.84
N TRP A 104 4.37 -7.61 4.76
CA TRP A 104 4.08 -6.54 3.81
C TRP A 104 3.57 -5.31 4.53
N ILE A 105 4.08 -4.13 4.17
CA ILE A 105 3.52 -2.85 4.59
C ILE A 105 3.10 -2.08 3.35
N VAL A 106 1.85 -1.63 3.31
CA VAL A 106 1.36 -0.78 2.22
C VAL A 106 1.23 0.66 2.73
N LEU A 107 1.96 1.56 2.08
CA LEU A 107 1.98 2.99 2.40
C LEU A 107 1.72 3.83 1.15
N PHE A 108 0.98 4.92 1.35
CA PHE A 108 0.73 5.96 0.35
C PHE A 108 1.32 7.30 0.82
N PRO A 109 2.55 7.64 0.37
CA PRO A 109 3.26 8.81 0.91
C PRO A 109 2.62 10.15 0.53
N GLU A 110 1.74 10.21 -0.47
CA GLU A 110 0.96 11.41 -0.83
C GLU A 110 0.12 11.97 0.34
N GLY A 111 -0.33 11.09 1.23
CA GLY A 111 -1.05 11.45 2.44
C GLY A 111 -2.46 12.00 2.16
N GLY A 112 -3.23 11.31 1.32
CA GLY A 112 -4.64 11.58 1.03
C GLY A 112 -4.94 11.74 -0.45
N PHE A 113 -6.22 11.99 -0.77
CA PHE A 113 -6.69 12.11 -2.17
C PHE A 113 -5.97 13.20 -2.96
N LEU A 114 -5.43 12.83 -4.14
CA LEU A 114 -4.80 13.75 -5.11
C LEU A 114 -5.66 15.00 -5.33
N ARG A 115 -6.97 14.87 -5.58
CA ARG A 115 -7.89 16.00 -5.77
C ARG A 115 -7.85 17.01 -4.62
N LYS A 116 -7.83 16.54 -3.37
CA LYS A 116 -7.82 17.41 -2.18
C LYS A 116 -6.46 18.03 -1.92
N ARG A 117 -5.40 17.41 -2.43
CA ARG A 117 -4.01 17.69 -2.06
C ARG A 117 -3.23 18.39 -3.17
N ARG A 118 -3.66 18.29 -4.42
CA ARG A 118 -2.96 18.79 -5.60
C ARG A 118 -2.64 20.27 -5.48
N GLU A 119 -3.64 21.10 -5.20
CA GLU A 119 -3.45 22.55 -5.08
C GLU A 119 -2.47 22.91 -3.97
N THR A 120 -2.65 22.36 -2.76
CA THR A 120 -1.71 22.60 -1.64
C THR A 120 -0.31 22.08 -1.95
N SER A 121 -0.18 20.96 -2.64
CA SER A 121 1.10 20.39 -3.08
C SER A 121 1.80 21.30 -4.09
N GLN A 122 1.05 21.85 -5.05
CA GLN A 122 1.57 22.76 -6.06
C GLN A 122 2.00 24.10 -5.46
N LEU A 123 1.24 24.63 -4.50
CA LEU A 123 1.63 25.83 -3.73
C LEU A 123 2.92 25.59 -2.95
N PHE A 124 3.05 24.42 -2.31
CA PHE A 124 4.28 24.03 -1.63
C PHE A 124 5.44 23.91 -2.62
N ALA A 125 5.23 23.27 -3.79
CA ALA A 125 6.25 23.13 -4.81
C ALA A 125 6.76 24.50 -5.30
N LYS A 126 5.84 25.44 -5.58
CA LYS A 126 6.16 26.81 -5.99
C LYS A 126 6.97 27.57 -4.92
N LYS A 127 6.63 27.39 -3.63
CA LYS A 127 7.34 28.05 -2.53
C LYS A 127 8.78 27.54 -2.37
N HIS A 128 9.01 26.27 -2.67
CA HIS A 128 10.29 25.59 -2.48
C HIS A 128 11.05 25.35 -3.80
N SER A 129 10.65 25.99 -4.90
CA SER A 129 11.25 25.84 -6.23
C SER A 129 11.34 24.38 -6.72
N LEU A 130 10.35 23.57 -6.35
CA LEU A 130 10.24 22.17 -6.78
C LEU A 130 9.42 22.06 -8.08
N PRO A 131 9.60 20.97 -8.86
CA PRO A 131 8.88 20.76 -10.11
C PRO A 131 7.36 20.76 -9.90
N HIS A 132 6.65 21.30 -10.90
CA HIS A 132 5.20 21.32 -10.90
C HIS A 132 4.64 19.95 -11.30
N LEU A 133 4.00 19.26 -10.36
CA LEU A 133 3.41 17.93 -10.58
C LEU A 133 1.88 18.06 -10.75
N THR A 134 1.32 17.34 -11.72
CA THR A 134 -0.11 17.43 -12.08
C THR A 134 -0.87 16.11 -11.87
N HIS A 135 -0.22 14.98 -12.17
CA HIS A 135 -0.76 13.63 -12.04
C HIS A 135 -0.50 12.99 -10.67
N VAL A 136 0.50 13.51 -9.94
CA VAL A 136 0.85 13.10 -8.57
C VAL A 136 0.95 14.30 -7.61
N THR A 137 1.02 14.03 -6.30
CA THR A 137 1.38 15.06 -5.30
C THR A 137 2.73 14.75 -4.66
N LEU A 138 3.40 15.78 -4.17
CA LEU A 138 4.66 15.62 -3.45
C LEU A 138 4.49 14.70 -2.22
N PRO A 139 5.40 13.73 -2.03
CA PRO A 139 5.33 12.78 -0.94
C PRO A 139 5.60 13.43 0.41
N ARG A 140 5.06 12.81 1.46
CA ARG A 140 5.39 13.09 2.86
C ARG A 140 6.44 12.11 3.36
N LEU A 141 7.52 12.61 3.95
CA LEU A 141 8.63 11.82 4.46
C LEU A 141 8.29 10.99 5.72
N GLY A 142 7.48 11.56 6.63
CA GLY A 142 7.42 11.11 8.03
C GLY A 142 7.16 9.61 8.22
N ALA A 143 6.10 9.06 7.63
CA ALA A 143 5.75 7.65 7.80
C ALA A 143 6.79 6.72 7.16
N THR A 144 7.25 7.04 5.94
CA THR A 144 8.29 6.28 5.22
C THR A 144 9.58 6.22 6.04
N HIS A 145 10.04 7.37 6.55
CA HIS A 145 11.26 7.45 7.34
C HIS A 145 11.16 6.66 8.65
N VAL A 146 10.05 6.76 9.38
CA VAL A 146 9.84 5.97 10.62
C VAL A 146 9.83 4.48 10.33
N ILE A 147 9.15 4.03 9.27
CA ILE A 147 9.12 2.61 8.89
C ILE A 147 10.52 2.10 8.55
N LEU A 148 11.23 2.79 7.67
CA LEU A 148 12.58 2.38 7.25
C LEU A 148 13.53 2.36 8.46
N LYS A 149 13.57 3.45 9.24
CA LYS A 149 14.44 3.53 10.43
C LYS A 149 14.16 2.43 11.45
N THR A 150 12.89 2.15 11.73
CA THR A 150 12.50 1.17 12.76
C THR A 150 12.81 -0.26 12.31
N LEU A 151 12.51 -0.59 11.05
CA LEU A 151 12.65 -1.95 10.54
C LEU A 151 14.07 -2.28 10.06
N SER A 152 14.85 -1.28 9.64
CA SER A 152 16.27 -1.44 9.28
C SER A 152 17.19 -1.47 10.50
N ALA A 153 16.96 -0.64 11.54
CA ALA A 153 17.78 -0.68 12.76
C ALA A 153 17.71 -2.05 13.47
N GLN A 154 16.58 -2.74 13.37
CA GLN A 154 16.41 -4.09 13.90
C GLN A 154 17.17 -5.16 13.08
N GLN A 155 17.53 -4.87 11.84
CA GLN A 155 18.39 -5.74 11.03
C GLN A 155 19.85 -5.68 11.50
N GLU A 156 20.34 -4.47 11.82
CA GLU A 156 21.71 -4.25 12.31
C GLU A 156 21.90 -4.80 13.73
N ASN A 157 20.95 -4.54 14.64
CA ASN A 157 20.99 -5.06 16.02
C ASN A 157 20.87 -6.60 16.09
N GLY A 158 20.44 -7.27 15.02
CA GLY A 158 20.42 -8.73 14.89
C GLY A 158 21.71 -9.32 14.29
N SER A 159 22.70 -8.48 13.94
CA SER A 159 23.93 -8.86 13.25
C SER A 159 25.22 -8.74 14.08
N VAL A 160 25.12 -8.41 15.37
CA VAL A 160 26.26 -8.48 16.29
C VAL A 160 26.30 -9.87 16.94
N GLY A 161 27.11 -10.74 16.36
CA GLY A 161 27.39 -12.09 16.86
C GLY A 161 28.49 -12.73 16.04
N SER A 162 29.73 -12.39 16.42
CA SER A 162 30.99 -12.96 16.00
C SER A 162 30.92 -14.47 15.77
N ASP A 163 31.62 -14.93 14.73
CA ASP A 163 32.12 -16.30 14.63
C ASP A 163 32.78 -16.69 15.96
N THR A 164 32.19 -17.63 16.69
CA THR A 164 32.82 -18.61 17.60
C THR A 164 31.73 -19.50 18.21
N GLY A 165 31.99 -20.80 18.29
CA GLY A 165 30.99 -21.85 18.15
C GLY A 165 30.04 -22.10 19.33
N THR A 166 28.80 -22.46 19.02
CA THR A 166 28.06 -23.63 19.56
C THR A 166 26.72 -23.77 18.82
N PRO A 167 26.39 -24.93 18.22
CA PRO A 167 25.14 -25.10 17.47
C PRO A 167 24.08 -25.67 18.41
N ASN A 168 23.46 -24.85 19.27
CA ASN A 168 22.24 -25.25 19.99
C ASN A 168 21.52 -24.03 20.58
N GLN A 169 20.74 -23.35 19.74
CA GLN A 169 19.49 -22.66 20.07
C GLN A 169 18.95 -21.98 18.81
N THR A 170 17.93 -22.58 18.18
CA THR A 170 17.18 -22.02 17.05
C THR A 170 16.29 -20.86 17.52
N GLY A 171 16.91 -19.75 17.91
CA GLY A 171 16.24 -18.46 18.06
C GLY A 171 15.96 -17.89 16.67
N ASN A 172 14.69 -17.79 16.30
CA ASN A 172 14.23 -17.28 15.01
C ASN A 172 14.72 -15.84 14.80
N LYS A 173 15.87 -15.66 14.12
CA LYS A 173 16.44 -14.33 13.80
C LYS A 173 15.37 -13.50 13.10
N ARG A 174 14.95 -12.40 13.73
CA ARG A 174 13.88 -11.52 13.21
C ARG A 174 14.38 -10.85 11.94
N LYS A 175 13.96 -11.35 10.78
CA LYS A 175 14.32 -10.75 9.49
C LYS A 175 13.72 -9.34 9.41
N GLY A 176 14.59 -8.36 9.17
CA GLY A 176 14.20 -6.98 8.87
C GLY A 176 13.48 -6.87 7.52
N LEU A 177 13.15 -5.64 7.16
CA LEU A 177 12.64 -5.34 5.83
C LEU A 177 13.76 -5.57 4.79
N GLN A 178 13.44 -5.96 3.55
CA GLN A 178 14.46 -6.24 2.53
C GLN A 178 14.30 -5.40 1.27
N TRP A 179 13.06 -5.11 0.89
CA TRP A 179 12.73 -4.42 -0.36
C TRP A 179 11.74 -3.28 -0.15
N VAL A 180 11.92 -2.24 -0.95
CA VAL A 180 10.92 -1.20 -1.22
C VAL A 180 10.42 -1.39 -2.64
N ILE A 181 9.14 -1.72 -2.79
CA ILE A 181 8.48 -1.81 -4.10
C ILE A 181 7.82 -0.47 -4.37
N ASP A 182 8.27 0.20 -5.42
CA ASP A 182 7.62 1.37 -5.94
C ASP A 182 6.57 0.97 -6.98
N VAL A 183 5.30 1.30 -6.77
CA VAL A 183 4.19 0.93 -7.66
C VAL A 183 3.52 2.18 -8.20
N THR A 184 3.29 2.22 -9.52
CA THR A 184 2.52 3.25 -10.21
C THR A 184 1.32 2.61 -10.88
N ILE A 185 0.12 3.06 -10.51
CA ILE A 185 -1.14 2.55 -11.06
C ILE A 185 -1.77 3.63 -11.93
N ALA A 186 -2.09 3.28 -13.18
CA ALA A 186 -2.80 4.16 -14.10
C ALA A 186 -4.15 3.57 -14.52
N TYR A 187 -5.14 4.45 -14.62
CA TYR A 187 -6.49 4.12 -15.07
C TYR A 187 -6.79 4.79 -16.40
N PRO A 188 -7.40 4.09 -17.37
CA PRO A 188 -7.86 4.71 -18.60
C PRO A 188 -8.73 5.94 -18.31
N LYS A 189 -8.48 7.02 -19.06
CA LYS A 189 -9.18 8.31 -18.94
C LYS A 189 -9.07 8.98 -17.56
N ALA A 190 -8.08 8.63 -16.75
CA ALA A 190 -7.93 9.12 -15.37
C ALA A 190 -9.21 8.92 -14.54
N ARG A 191 -9.89 7.77 -14.74
CA ARG A 191 -11.13 7.42 -14.05
C ARG A 191 -10.94 6.13 -13.24
N PRO A 192 -10.41 6.23 -12.01
CA PRO A 192 -10.29 5.10 -11.09
C PRO A 192 -11.65 4.49 -10.81
N MET A 193 -11.66 3.23 -10.40
CA MET A 193 -12.89 2.59 -9.95
C MET A 193 -13.20 3.07 -8.54
N ASP A 194 -14.45 3.48 -8.35
CA ASP A 194 -15.01 3.70 -7.04
C ASP A 194 -15.45 2.35 -6.42
N ILE A 195 -15.77 2.40 -5.13
CA ILE A 195 -16.11 1.25 -4.31
C ILE A 195 -17.48 0.69 -4.67
N GLN A 196 -18.40 1.55 -5.13
CA GLN A 196 -19.76 1.13 -5.50
C GLN A 196 -19.67 0.37 -6.82
N THR A 197 -18.87 0.84 -7.78
CA THR A 197 -18.55 0.05 -8.98
C THR A 197 -18.01 -1.34 -8.61
N TRP A 198 -17.15 -1.44 -7.61
CA TRP A 198 -16.55 -2.72 -7.23
C TRP A 198 -17.57 -3.68 -6.57
N ILE A 199 -18.51 -3.14 -5.79
CA ILE A 199 -19.54 -3.92 -5.10
C ILE A 199 -20.68 -4.32 -6.06
N PHE A 200 -21.15 -3.38 -6.89
CA PHE A 200 -22.34 -3.55 -7.71
C PHE A 200 -22.06 -3.88 -9.19
N GLY A 201 -20.82 -3.71 -9.65
CA GLY A 201 -20.43 -4.11 -11.00
C GLY A 201 -21.07 -3.31 -12.14
N TYR A 202 -21.64 -2.13 -11.89
CA TYR A 202 -22.39 -1.37 -12.91
C TYR A 202 -21.50 -0.76 -14.01
N ARG A 203 -20.17 -0.71 -13.83
CA ARG A 203 -19.24 -0.15 -14.81
C ARG A 203 -18.73 -1.25 -15.74
N PRO A 204 -18.60 -0.98 -17.07
CA PRO A 204 -18.03 -1.95 -17.99
C PRO A 204 -16.60 -2.35 -17.59
N PRO A 205 -16.14 -3.56 -17.95
CA PRO A 205 -14.78 -4.01 -17.67
C PRO A 205 -13.73 -2.99 -18.12
N THR A 206 -12.90 -2.54 -17.19
CA THR A 206 -11.77 -1.65 -17.49
C THR A 206 -10.45 -2.38 -17.34
N VAL A 207 -9.46 -1.97 -18.12
CA VAL A 207 -8.07 -2.38 -17.96
C VAL A 207 -7.43 -1.47 -16.91
N THR A 208 -6.69 -2.04 -15.96
CA THR A 208 -5.86 -1.28 -15.01
C THR A 208 -4.40 -1.58 -15.31
N HIS A 209 -3.61 -0.53 -15.50
CA HIS A 209 -2.19 -0.66 -15.81
C HIS A 209 -1.40 -0.45 -14.53
N VAL A 210 -0.49 -1.37 -14.23
CA VAL A 210 0.38 -1.31 -13.07
C VAL A 210 1.81 -1.45 -13.55
N HIS A 211 2.62 -0.45 -13.22
CA HIS A 211 4.06 -0.47 -13.38
C HIS A 211 4.68 -0.54 -11.99
N TYR A 212 5.70 -1.37 -11.78
CA TYR A 212 6.39 -1.42 -10.51
C TYR A 212 7.90 -1.59 -10.66
N ARG A 213 8.64 -1.09 -9.67
CA ARG A 213 10.09 -1.20 -9.53
C ARG A 213 10.42 -1.70 -8.12
N MET A 214 11.52 -2.42 -7.98
CA MET A 214 11.94 -2.97 -6.69
C MET A 214 13.32 -2.43 -6.34
N TYR A 215 13.45 -1.87 -5.14
CA TYR A 215 14.70 -1.33 -4.61
C TYR A 215 15.11 -2.14 -3.37
N PRO A 216 16.31 -2.74 -3.35
CA PRO A 216 16.87 -3.29 -2.12
C PRO A 216 17.01 -2.19 -1.08
N ILE A 217 16.76 -2.49 0.20
CA ILE A 217 16.89 -1.47 1.27
C ILE A 217 18.30 -0.89 1.36
N LYS A 218 19.32 -1.67 1.00
CA LYS A 218 20.71 -1.22 0.99
C LYS A 218 20.93 -0.02 0.05
N GLU A 219 20.09 0.15 -0.95
CA GLU A 219 20.15 1.25 -1.92
C GLU A 219 19.28 2.45 -1.53
N VAL A 220 18.42 2.28 -0.51
CA VAL A 220 17.50 3.34 -0.06
C VAL A 220 18.20 4.18 1.02
N PRO A 221 18.35 5.50 0.82
CA PRO A 221 18.99 6.35 1.82
C PRO A 221 18.20 6.38 3.13
N MET A 222 18.92 6.32 4.25
CA MET A 222 18.33 6.33 5.59
C MET A 222 18.27 7.73 6.22
N GLU A 223 19.15 8.63 5.75
CA GLU A 223 19.22 10.02 6.20
C GLU A 223 17.99 10.82 5.72
N ALA A 224 17.48 11.74 6.54
CA ALA A 224 16.20 12.39 6.28
C ALA A 224 16.18 13.24 5.01
N GLU A 225 17.27 13.98 4.76
CA GLU A 225 17.42 14.84 3.57
C GLU A 225 17.56 13.99 2.30
N ALA A 226 18.51 13.05 2.29
CA ALA A 226 18.74 12.16 1.15
C ALA A 226 17.51 11.29 0.82
N LEU A 227 16.76 10.83 1.83
CA LEU A 227 15.50 10.12 1.63
C LEU A 227 14.41 11.00 1.04
N THR A 228 14.38 12.28 1.40
CA THR A 228 13.44 13.25 0.82
C THR A 228 13.72 13.43 -0.67
N ASP A 229 14.98 13.65 -1.03
CA ASP A 229 15.39 13.85 -2.42
C ASP A 229 15.14 12.59 -3.25
N TRP A 230 15.49 11.42 -2.72
CA TRP A 230 15.21 10.14 -3.35
C TRP A 230 13.71 9.94 -3.59
N LEU A 231 12.86 10.25 -2.60
CA LEU A 231 11.41 10.18 -2.75
C LEU A 231 10.88 11.19 -3.77
N TYR A 232 11.37 12.42 -3.78
CA TYR A 232 10.97 13.43 -4.75
C TYR A 232 11.32 13.01 -6.17
N GLN A 233 12.52 12.48 -6.39
CA GLN A 233 12.94 11.99 -7.69
C GLN A 233 12.01 10.88 -8.21
N ARG A 234 11.64 9.91 -7.37
CA ARG A 234 10.68 8.86 -7.75
C ARG A 234 9.32 9.42 -8.12
N PHE A 235 8.88 10.51 -7.49
CA PHE A 235 7.61 11.15 -7.82
C PHE A 235 7.66 11.98 -9.10
N VAL A 236 8.81 12.57 -9.44
CA VAL A 236 9.02 13.21 -10.74
C VAL A 236 8.98 12.17 -11.84
N GLU A 237 9.68 11.05 -11.68
CA GLU A 237 9.63 9.94 -12.65
C GLU A 237 8.21 9.40 -12.83
N LYS A 238 7.42 9.33 -11.76
CA LYS A 238 6.00 8.94 -11.84
C LYS A 238 5.14 9.92 -12.61
N GLU A 239 5.40 11.21 -12.45
CA GLU A 239 4.71 12.24 -13.21
C GLU A 239 4.95 12.04 -14.71
N GLU A 240 6.20 11.83 -15.11
CA GLU A 240 6.58 11.54 -16.50
C GLU A 240 5.97 10.24 -17.01
N LEU A 241 6.03 9.16 -16.22
CA LEU A 241 5.43 7.87 -16.56
C LEU A 241 3.92 7.97 -16.76
N LEU A 242 3.23 8.75 -15.93
CA LEU A 242 1.79 8.96 -16.02
C LEU A 242 1.43 9.87 -17.19
N ALA A 243 2.20 10.94 -17.42
CA ALA A 243 2.03 11.79 -18.60
C ALA A 243 2.16 10.96 -19.89
N HIS A 244 3.24 10.18 -20.01
CA HIS A 244 3.43 9.28 -21.14
C HIS A 244 2.29 8.26 -21.29
N PHE A 245 1.80 7.69 -20.19
CA PHE A 245 0.66 6.78 -20.22
C PHE A 245 -0.62 7.46 -20.72
N TYR A 246 -0.89 8.69 -20.30
CA TYR A 246 -2.09 9.41 -20.73
C TYR A 246 -2.00 9.89 -22.18
N ASP A 247 -0.80 10.10 -22.71
CA ASP A 247 -0.57 10.47 -24.10
C ASP A 247 -0.60 9.25 -25.04
N THR A 248 0.04 8.13 -24.64
CA THR A 248 0.23 6.95 -25.51
C THR A 248 -0.74 5.81 -25.25
N GLY A 249 -1.35 5.76 -24.06
CA GLY A 249 -2.22 4.66 -23.61
C GLY A 249 -1.49 3.44 -23.02
N SER A 250 -0.17 3.49 -22.89
CA SER A 250 0.64 2.41 -22.28
C SER A 250 1.84 2.95 -21.50
N PHE A 251 2.32 2.18 -20.53
CA PHE A 251 3.61 2.48 -19.91
C PHE A 251 4.75 2.12 -20.88
N PRO A 252 5.89 2.84 -20.81
CA PRO A 252 7.05 2.49 -21.63
C PRO A 252 7.50 1.06 -21.29
N LEU A 253 7.85 0.30 -22.33
CA LEU A 253 8.43 -1.04 -22.20
C LEU A 253 9.94 -0.90 -22.16
N GLU A 254 10.63 -1.71 -21.34
CA GLU A 254 12.09 -1.79 -21.36
C GLU A 254 12.59 -2.52 -22.61
N ASP A 255 13.81 -2.20 -23.04
CA ASP A 255 14.49 -2.84 -24.16
C ASP A 255 14.57 -4.37 -23.93
N GLY A 256 13.83 -5.12 -24.75
CA GLY A 256 13.74 -6.58 -24.70
C GLY A 256 12.40 -7.15 -24.24
N GLN A 257 11.50 -6.35 -23.65
CA GLN A 257 10.14 -6.78 -23.34
C GLN A 257 9.20 -6.55 -24.53
N LYS A 258 8.73 -7.64 -25.14
CA LYS A 258 7.84 -7.57 -26.32
C LYS A 258 6.39 -7.21 -25.99
N ALA A 259 5.93 -7.45 -24.75
CA ALA A 259 4.55 -7.16 -24.34
C ALA A 259 4.35 -7.11 -22.82
N ALA A 260 3.40 -6.27 -22.38
CA ALA A 260 2.84 -6.23 -21.05
C ALA A 260 2.15 -7.56 -20.67
N VAL A 261 2.40 -8.10 -19.48
CA VAL A 261 1.70 -9.29 -18.99
C VAL A 261 0.28 -8.90 -18.60
N SER A 262 -0.72 -9.44 -19.28
CA SER A 262 -2.12 -9.18 -18.93
C SER A 262 -2.72 -10.35 -18.16
N ARG A 263 -3.22 -10.06 -16.97
CA ARG A 263 -3.96 -11.00 -16.13
C ARG A 263 -5.41 -10.56 -16.01
N GLN A 264 -6.32 -11.38 -16.52
CA GLN A 264 -7.74 -11.16 -16.29
C GLN A 264 -8.07 -11.43 -14.81
N MET A 265 -8.76 -10.48 -14.19
CA MET A 265 -9.36 -10.62 -12.87
C MET A 265 -10.88 -10.65 -13.04
N THR A 266 -11.42 -11.86 -13.05
CA THR A 266 -12.85 -12.11 -13.00
C THR A 266 -13.27 -12.22 -11.54
N LEU A 267 -14.13 -11.30 -11.10
CA LEU A 267 -14.94 -11.54 -9.93
C LEU A 267 -16.14 -12.35 -10.40
N ASP A 268 -16.23 -13.60 -9.92
CA ASP A 268 -17.37 -14.48 -10.20
C ASP A 268 -18.61 -13.93 -9.45
N PRO A 269 -19.67 -13.49 -10.17
CA PRO A 269 -20.85 -12.92 -9.55
C PRO A 269 -21.52 -13.89 -8.57
N VAL A 270 -21.50 -15.20 -8.85
CA VAL A 270 -22.12 -16.21 -8.00
C VAL A 270 -21.37 -16.32 -6.68
N ARG A 271 -20.04 -16.39 -6.74
CA ARG A 271 -19.20 -16.39 -5.52
C ARG A 271 -19.38 -15.10 -4.72
N LEU A 272 -19.46 -13.96 -5.37
CA LEU A 272 -19.74 -12.68 -4.70
C LEU A 272 -21.08 -12.71 -3.98
N CYS A 273 -22.14 -13.13 -4.67
CA CYS A 273 -23.48 -13.27 -4.08
C CYS A 273 -23.44 -14.23 -2.88
N VAL A 274 -22.83 -15.40 -3.01
CA VAL A 274 -22.72 -16.37 -1.91
C VAL A 274 -21.99 -15.77 -0.70
N ILE A 275 -20.83 -15.14 -0.91
CA ILE A 275 -20.07 -14.52 0.17
C ILE A 275 -20.87 -13.41 0.84
N GLN A 276 -21.55 -12.58 0.06
CA GLN A 276 -22.35 -11.47 0.56
C GLN A 276 -23.59 -11.97 1.34
N SER A 277 -24.29 -12.98 0.82
CA SER A 277 -25.41 -13.64 1.49
C SER A 277 -24.99 -14.27 2.81
N LEU A 278 -23.84 -14.95 2.85
CA LEU A 278 -23.28 -15.52 4.08
C LEU A 278 -22.93 -14.42 5.10
N ALA A 279 -22.37 -13.30 4.65
CA ALA A 279 -22.08 -12.16 5.52
C ALA A 279 -23.35 -11.53 6.10
N PHE A 280 -24.40 -11.36 5.29
CA PHE A 280 -25.70 -10.85 5.77
C PHE A 280 -26.39 -11.83 6.72
N ALA A 281 -26.41 -13.11 6.40
CA ALA A 281 -26.96 -14.14 7.28
C ALA A 281 -26.23 -14.17 8.63
N SER A 282 -24.89 -14.12 8.61
CA SER A 282 -24.08 -14.03 9.83
C SER A 282 -24.40 -12.77 10.64
N GLY A 283 -24.50 -11.61 9.97
CA GLY A 283 -24.86 -10.35 10.62
C GLY A 283 -26.26 -10.40 11.26
N PHE A 284 -27.23 -11.02 10.59
CA PHE A 284 -28.58 -11.21 11.12
C PHE A 284 -28.60 -12.11 12.36
N VAL A 285 -27.88 -13.24 12.33
CA VAL A 285 -27.74 -14.12 13.49
C VAL A 285 -27.15 -13.37 14.69
N TRP A 286 -26.07 -12.61 14.50
CA TRP A 286 -25.48 -11.81 15.57
C TRP A 286 -26.41 -10.71 16.10
N TYR A 287 -27.17 -10.06 15.22
CA TYR A 287 -28.19 -9.10 15.62
C TYR A 287 -29.26 -9.75 16.51
N SER A 288 -29.79 -10.91 16.11
CA SER A 288 -30.77 -11.66 16.91
C SER A 288 -30.22 -12.08 18.28
N VAL A 289 -28.97 -12.55 18.33
CA VAL A 289 -28.29 -12.92 19.59
C VAL A 289 -28.12 -11.70 20.50
N LEU A 290 -27.66 -10.57 19.96
CA LEU A 290 -27.46 -9.34 20.74
C LEU A 290 -28.79 -8.76 21.22
N GLN A 291 -29.85 -8.82 20.40
CA GLN A 291 -31.18 -8.39 20.79
C GLN A 291 -31.75 -9.27 21.90
N TYR A 292 -31.59 -10.60 21.81
CA TYR A 292 -31.97 -11.52 22.86
C TYR A 292 -31.24 -11.22 24.17
N LEU A 293 -29.91 -11.05 24.12
CA LEU A 293 -29.10 -10.69 25.29
C LEU A 293 -29.50 -9.34 25.88
N TYR A 294 -29.83 -8.36 25.05
CA TYR A 294 -30.31 -7.05 25.50
C TYR A 294 -31.62 -7.18 26.28
N CYS A 295 -32.60 -7.91 25.76
CA CYS A 295 -33.87 -8.19 26.44
C CYS A 295 -33.73 -9.05 27.70
N CYS A 296 -32.67 -9.85 27.82
CA CYS A 296 -32.40 -10.63 29.03
C CYS A 296 -31.70 -9.82 30.14
N LEU A 297 -30.99 -8.74 29.77
CA LEU A 297 -30.19 -7.94 30.69
C LEU A 297 -30.87 -6.62 31.12
N PHE A 298 -31.83 -6.13 30.33
CA PHE A 298 -32.61 -4.91 30.55
C PHE A 298 -34.09 -5.17 30.30
#